data_AF-A0A6N9T9U8-F1
#
_entry.id   AF-A0A6N9T9U8-F1
#
_cell.length_a   1.000
_cell.length_b   1.000
_cell.length_c   1.000
_cell.angle_alpha   90.00
_cell.angle_beta   90.00
_cell.angle_gamma   90.00
#
_symmetry.space_group_name_H-M   'P 1'
#
loop_
_entity.id
_entity.type
_entity.pdbx_description
1 polymer ?
#
loop_
_entity_poly.entity_id
_entity_poly.type
_entity_poly.pdbx_seq_one_letter_code
_entity_poly.pdbx_strand_id
1 'polypeptide(L)'
;MSEHARGSAIDVGAFALSDGSTVPVRAIESEPVAHAPASPGEAGGAAPDEPSAAGGDGRTAGDEPTGSAEETPGPGNAEAASDPKSEPQSSLAGKKDQREKEFLDAVRSAACGPFKTVLGPGTDADHATHFHFDMAARRNGATYCK
;
A
#
# COMPACT_ATOMS: atom_id res chain seq x y z
N MET A 1 -16.67 1.00 -15.57
CA MET A 1 -16.91 1.60 -14.24
C MET A 1 -16.23 0.70 -13.21
N SER A 2 -15.56 1.28 -12.20
CA SER A 2 -14.90 0.54 -11.12
C SER A 2 -15.93 -0.06 -10.15
N GLU A 3 -15.61 -1.14 -9.44
CA GLU A 3 -16.47 -1.76 -8.41
C GLU A 3 -16.69 -0.80 -7.22
N HIS A 4 -15.64 -0.04 -6.90
CA HIS A 4 -15.70 1.13 -6.02
C HIS A 4 -16.75 2.14 -6.48
N ALA A 5 -16.82 2.43 -7.77
CA ALA A 5 -17.79 3.36 -8.34
C ALA A 5 -19.22 2.79 -8.37
N ARG A 6 -19.38 1.47 -8.20
CA ARG A 6 -20.69 0.80 -8.04
C ARG A 6 -21.06 0.59 -6.58
N GLY A 7 -20.17 0.89 -5.63
CA GLY A 7 -20.36 0.66 -4.20
C GLY A 7 -20.37 -0.83 -3.81
N SER A 8 -19.80 -1.72 -4.63
CA SER A 8 -19.69 -3.16 -4.30
C SER A 8 -18.38 -3.51 -3.58
N ALA A 9 -17.43 -2.57 -3.54
CA ALA A 9 -16.13 -2.75 -2.94
C ALA A 9 -15.80 -1.67 -1.90
N ILE A 10 -15.00 -2.04 -0.90
CA ILE A 10 -14.49 -1.14 0.14
C ILE A 10 -13.01 -1.47 0.38
N ASP A 11 -12.18 -0.43 0.52
CA ASP A 11 -10.79 -0.58 0.94
C ASP A 11 -10.59 -0.14 2.39
N VAL A 12 -9.85 -0.92 3.18
CA VAL A 12 -9.51 -0.62 4.57
C VAL A 12 -8.00 -0.62 4.77
N GLY A 13 -7.44 0.55 5.09
CA GLY A 13 -5.99 0.72 5.31
C GLY A 13 -5.54 0.58 6.77
N ALA A 14 -6.46 0.66 7.74
CA ALA A 14 -6.13 0.54 9.16
C ALA A 14 -7.37 0.26 10.03
N PHE A 15 -7.14 -0.31 11.21
CA PHE A 15 -8.15 -0.53 12.25
C PHE A 15 -7.80 0.27 13.50
N ALA A 16 -8.72 1.12 13.96
CA ALA A 16 -8.62 1.76 15.26
C ALA A 16 -9.17 0.80 16.34
N LEU A 17 -8.42 0.64 17.43
CA LEU A 17 -8.78 -0.20 18.56
C LEU A 17 -9.38 0.64 19.70
N SER A 18 -10.08 -0.01 20.63
CA SER A 18 -10.76 0.66 21.75
C SER A 18 -9.81 1.33 22.75
N ASP A 19 -8.54 0.92 22.77
CA ASP A 19 -7.48 1.55 23.56
C ASP A 19 -6.88 2.81 22.89
N GLY A 20 -7.40 3.19 21.72
CA GLY A 20 -6.94 4.34 20.92
C GLY A 20 -5.73 4.02 20.03
N SER A 21 -5.20 2.79 20.07
CA SER A 21 -4.14 2.37 19.15
C SER A 21 -4.69 2.07 17.75
N THR A 22 -3.80 2.01 16.77
CA THR A 22 -4.14 1.72 15.37
C THR A 22 -3.30 0.58 14.84
N VAL A 23 -3.95 -0.40 14.21
CA VAL A 23 -3.30 -1.48 13.48
C VAL A 23 -3.35 -1.16 11.99
N PRO A 24 -2.22 -0.74 11.37
CA PRO A 24 -2.18 -0.51 9.93
C PRO A 24 -2.29 -1.85 9.18
N VAL A 25 -3.00 -1.85 8.05
CA VAL A 25 -3.05 -3.01 7.16
C VAL A 25 -1.80 -2.99 6.29
N ARG A 26 -0.86 -3.88 6.59
CA ARG A 26 0.37 -4.05 5.82
C ARG A 26 0.94 -5.44 6.04
N ALA A 27 1.85 -5.86 5.17
CA ALA A 27 2.64 -7.05 5.43
C ALA A 27 3.48 -6.80 6.68
N ILE A 28 3.33 -7.67 7.67
CA ILE A 28 4.16 -7.63 8.87
C ILE A 28 5.28 -8.64 8.67
N GLU A 29 6.40 -8.11 8.17
CA GLU A 29 7.64 -8.84 8.01
C GLU A 29 8.32 -8.90 9.39
N SER A 30 8.21 -10.03 10.06
CA SER A 30 8.89 -10.29 11.33
C SER A 30 10.41 -10.39 11.11
N GLU A 31 11.10 -9.25 11.09
CA GLU A 31 12.55 -9.03 10.85
C GLU A 31 13.15 -9.67 9.56
N PRO A 32 14.19 -9.08 8.94
CA PRO A 32 14.36 -9.14 7.50
C PRO A 32 14.96 -10.48 7.07
N VAL A 33 14.21 -11.26 6.28
CA VAL A 33 14.89 -12.04 5.24
C VAL A 33 15.38 -11.01 4.23
N ALA A 34 16.69 -10.97 4.00
CA ALA A 34 17.28 -10.05 3.04
C ALA A 34 16.51 -10.12 1.72
N HIS A 35 15.83 -9.03 1.34
CA HIS A 35 15.20 -8.91 0.05
C HIS A 35 16.32 -8.96 -1.00
N ALA A 36 16.49 -10.10 -1.66
CA ALA A 36 17.24 -10.16 -2.89
C ALA A 36 16.60 -9.17 -3.86
N PRO A 37 17.37 -8.36 -4.62
CA PRO A 37 16.78 -7.42 -5.57
C PRO A 37 15.93 -8.20 -6.57
N ALA A 38 14.76 -7.64 -6.89
CA ALA A 38 13.82 -8.16 -7.87
C ALA A 38 14.56 -8.63 -9.14
N SER A 39 14.34 -9.88 -9.53
CA SER A 39 14.81 -10.41 -10.81
C SER A 39 14.25 -9.54 -11.95
N PRO A 40 15.08 -9.12 -12.93
CA PRO A 40 14.57 -8.45 -14.12
C PRO A 40 13.68 -9.43 -14.89
N GLY A 41 12.47 -8.96 -15.19
CA GLY A 41 11.42 -9.72 -15.85
C GLY A 41 11.83 -10.27 -17.21
N GLU A 42 11.25 -11.43 -17.52
CA GLU A 42 11.35 -12.09 -18.80
C GLU A 42 10.73 -11.26 -19.92
N ALA A 43 11.50 -11.09 -20.99
CA ALA A 43 11.04 -10.54 -22.26
C ALA A 43 10.24 -11.62 -23.02
N GLY A 44 9.04 -11.29 -23.49
CA GLY A 44 8.29 -12.17 -24.37
C GLY A 44 7.16 -11.47 -25.12
N GLY A 45 7.33 -11.33 -26.44
CA GLY A 45 6.23 -11.47 -27.39
C GLY A 45 5.64 -10.18 -27.98
N ALA A 46 6.16 -9.80 -29.14
CA ALA A 46 5.57 -8.84 -30.06
C ALA A 46 4.36 -9.41 -30.84
N ALA A 47 3.39 -8.54 -31.19
CA ALA A 47 2.55 -8.63 -32.39
C ALA A 47 1.86 -7.26 -32.66
N PRO A 48 1.46 -6.94 -33.92
CA PRO A 48 1.79 -5.67 -34.57
C PRO A 48 0.65 -4.64 -34.76
N ASP A 49 1.11 -3.44 -35.18
CA ASP A 49 0.51 -2.30 -35.90
C ASP A 49 -0.93 -2.38 -36.47
N GLU A 50 -1.66 -1.24 -36.40
CA GLU A 50 -2.22 -0.51 -37.56
C GLU A 50 -2.91 0.82 -37.13
N PRO A 51 -3.16 1.81 -38.04
CA PRO A 51 -2.68 3.18 -37.85
C PRO A 51 -3.71 4.30 -37.60
N SER A 52 -3.10 5.45 -37.31
CA SER A 52 -3.55 6.85 -37.14
C SER A 52 -4.55 7.42 -38.16
N ALA A 53 -5.43 8.29 -37.66
CA ALA A 53 -5.93 9.47 -38.39
C ALA A 53 -6.12 10.68 -37.44
N ALA A 54 -5.80 11.86 -37.96
CA ALA A 54 -5.48 13.10 -37.24
C ALA A 54 -6.59 14.19 -37.27
N GLY A 55 -6.37 15.23 -36.45
CA GLY A 55 -6.98 16.59 -36.48
C GLY A 55 -7.11 17.13 -35.05
N GLY A 56 -6.37 18.12 -34.53
CA GLY A 56 -6.15 19.52 -34.97
C GLY A 56 -7.32 20.39 -34.46
N ASP A 57 -7.24 21.52 -33.74
CA ASP A 57 -6.24 22.50 -33.29
C ASP A 57 -6.91 23.38 -32.19
N GLY A 58 -6.17 24.03 -31.28
CA GLY A 58 -6.77 25.09 -30.43
C GLY A 58 -5.90 25.68 -29.31
N ARG A 59 -5.30 26.84 -29.59
CA ARG A 59 -4.46 27.72 -28.73
C ARG A 59 -5.18 28.20 -27.44
N THR A 60 -4.49 28.57 -26.35
CA THR A 60 -3.87 29.92 -26.15
C THR A 60 -3.13 30.02 -24.81
N ALA A 61 -2.19 30.97 -24.76
CA ALA A 61 -1.19 31.24 -23.72
C ALA A 61 -1.64 32.23 -22.64
N GLY A 62 -0.87 32.30 -21.54
CA GLY A 62 -0.65 33.52 -20.76
C GLY A 62 -0.83 33.35 -19.24
N ASP A 63 0.28 33.33 -18.48
CA ASP A 63 0.75 34.47 -17.66
C ASP A 63 1.71 33.97 -16.56
N GLU A 64 2.96 34.45 -16.61
CA GLU A 64 3.94 34.34 -15.53
C GLU A 64 3.57 35.30 -14.39
N PRO A 65 4.01 35.03 -13.15
CA PRO A 65 5.00 35.96 -12.63
C PRO A 65 6.16 35.32 -11.86
N THR A 66 7.26 36.07 -11.91
CA THR A 66 8.59 35.88 -11.34
C THR A 66 8.70 36.38 -9.89
N GLY A 67 9.76 35.92 -9.21
CA GLY A 67 10.34 36.53 -7.99
C GLY A 67 10.30 35.60 -6.78
N SER A 68 11.32 35.47 -5.93
CA SER A 68 12.71 35.95 -5.92
C SER A 68 13.49 35.03 -4.98
N ALA A 69 14.78 34.90 -5.25
CA ALA A 69 15.75 34.13 -4.49
C ALA A 69 16.21 34.82 -3.19
N GLU A 70 17.15 34.14 -2.51
CA GLU A 70 18.03 34.57 -1.40
C GLU A 70 17.47 34.26 0.01
N GLU A 71 18.19 33.72 1.00
CA GLU A 71 19.64 33.53 1.24
C GLU A 71 19.84 32.45 2.34
N THR A 72 21.04 31.89 2.45
CA THR A 72 21.53 30.89 3.43
C THR A 72 22.25 31.60 4.63
N PRO A 73 23.13 31.04 5.51
CA PRO A 73 23.28 29.73 6.23
C PRO A 73 23.56 29.82 7.78
N GLY A 74 23.26 28.74 8.54
CA GLY A 74 23.93 28.25 9.80
C GLY A 74 23.95 29.13 11.08
N PRO A 75 24.50 28.70 12.25
CA PRO A 75 25.05 27.39 12.69
C PRO A 75 24.44 26.87 14.02
N GLY A 76 24.79 25.65 14.47
CA GLY A 76 24.62 25.28 15.88
C GLY A 76 24.57 23.79 16.19
N ASN A 77 25.71 23.23 16.57
CA ASN A 77 25.85 21.87 17.09
C ASN A 77 25.25 21.75 18.51
N ALA A 78 24.52 20.66 18.76
CA ALA A 78 24.32 20.11 20.09
C ALA A 78 24.42 18.58 19.99
N GLU A 79 25.64 18.08 19.94
CA GLU A 79 25.94 16.75 20.48
C GLU A 79 25.80 16.82 22.00
N ALA A 80 24.99 15.93 22.57
CA ALA A 80 25.48 14.81 23.39
C ALA A 80 24.49 14.41 24.49
N ALA A 81 24.49 13.09 24.70
CA ALA A 81 24.01 12.34 25.87
C ALA A 81 22.48 12.13 25.92
N SER A 82 21.96 10.90 25.94
CA SER A 82 22.54 9.67 26.48
C SER A 82 21.95 8.46 25.75
N ASP A 83 22.77 7.43 25.55
CA ASP A 83 22.35 6.05 25.29
C ASP A 83 21.08 5.66 26.07
N PRO A 84 19.94 5.38 25.42
CA PRO A 84 18.99 4.45 25.99
C PRO A 84 19.52 3.06 25.67
N LYS A 85 20.41 2.59 26.55
CA LYS A 85 20.70 1.20 26.83
C LYS A 85 19.82 0.21 26.05
N SER A 86 20.43 -0.41 25.05
CA SER A 86 19.91 -1.53 24.26
C SER A 86 19.50 -2.72 25.15
N GLU A 87 18.32 -2.70 25.77
CA GLU A 87 17.61 -3.85 26.38
C GLU A 87 16.09 -3.48 26.51
N PRO A 88 15.06 -4.34 26.42
CA PRO A 88 14.75 -5.53 25.61
C PRO A 88 13.59 -5.25 24.59
N GLN A 89 13.53 -4.04 24.02
CA GLN A 89 12.37 -3.53 23.24
C GLN A 89 12.06 -4.29 21.95
N SER A 90 13.06 -4.91 21.32
CA SER A 90 12.89 -5.72 20.10
C SER A 90 11.95 -6.91 20.32
N SER A 91 11.97 -7.53 21.50
CA SER A 91 11.08 -8.65 21.80
C SER A 91 9.61 -8.25 22.00
N LEU A 92 9.35 -7.02 22.46
CA LEU A 92 7.99 -6.49 22.62
C LEU A 92 7.42 -6.01 21.29
N ALA A 93 8.25 -5.37 20.45
CA ALA A 93 7.90 -5.04 19.08
C ALA A 93 7.57 -6.32 18.29
N GLY A 94 8.41 -7.36 18.36
CA GLY A 94 8.13 -8.64 17.70
C GLY A 94 6.85 -9.34 18.20
N LYS A 95 6.51 -9.23 19.49
CA LYS A 95 5.23 -9.73 20.03
C LYS A 95 4.03 -8.92 19.55
N LYS A 96 4.19 -7.60 19.42
CA LYS A 96 3.16 -6.70 18.89
C LYS A 96 2.90 -7.01 17.41
N ASP A 97 3.96 -7.12 16.62
CA ASP A 97 3.92 -7.46 15.21
C ASP A 97 3.25 -8.82 14.98
N GLN A 98 3.59 -9.83 15.80
CA GLN A 98 2.92 -11.14 15.74
C GLN A 98 1.41 -11.04 16.02
N ARG A 99 1.00 -10.25 17.02
CA ARG A 99 -0.43 -10.05 17.34
C ARG A 99 -1.17 -9.29 16.25
N GLU A 100 -0.54 -8.26 15.68
CA GLU A 100 -1.11 -7.50 14.56
C GLU A 100 -1.26 -8.41 13.34
N LYS A 101 -0.28 -9.27 13.06
CA LYS A 101 -0.35 -10.25 11.97
C LYS A 101 -1.49 -11.23 12.18
N GLU A 102 -1.58 -11.84 13.36
CA GLU A 102 -2.68 -12.74 13.73
C GLU A 102 -4.05 -12.07 13.61
N PHE A 103 -4.14 -10.80 14.02
CA PHE A 103 -5.36 -10.01 13.88
C PHE A 103 -5.72 -9.77 12.42
N LEU A 104 -4.78 -9.33 11.58
CA LEU A 104 -5.01 -9.08 10.15
C LEU A 104 -5.37 -10.38 9.42
N ASP A 105 -4.72 -11.50 9.76
CA ASP A 105 -5.04 -12.83 9.22
C ASP A 105 -6.46 -13.27 9.61
N ALA A 106 -6.86 -13.04 10.86
CA ALA A 106 -8.21 -13.33 11.34
C ALA A 106 -9.27 -12.49 10.63
N VAL A 107 -9.03 -11.19 10.43
CA VAL A 107 -9.93 -10.30 9.68
C VAL A 107 -10.08 -10.78 8.24
N ARG A 108 -8.98 -11.06 7.54
CA ARG A 108 -9.01 -11.57 6.17
C ARG A 108 -9.80 -12.87 6.07
N SER A 109 -9.55 -13.81 6.98
CA SER A 109 -10.24 -15.10 7.03
C SER A 109 -11.74 -14.95 7.30
N ALA A 110 -12.12 -14.10 8.26
CA ALA A 110 -13.53 -13.86 8.60
C ALA A 110 -14.30 -13.11 7.49
N ALA A 111 -13.61 -12.27 6.72
CA ALA A 111 -14.21 -11.57 5.57
C ALA A 111 -14.53 -12.52 4.41
N CYS A 112 -13.90 -13.70 4.34
CA CYS A 112 -14.19 -14.68 3.31
C CYS A 112 -15.59 -15.29 3.47
N GLY A 113 -16.41 -15.14 2.43
CA GLY A 113 -17.77 -15.66 2.40
C GLY A 113 -18.79 -14.54 2.24
N PRO A 114 -18.93 -13.62 3.22
CA PRO A 114 -19.69 -12.39 3.05
C PRO A 114 -19.20 -11.59 1.85
N PHE A 115 -17.87 -11.46 1.70
CA PHE A 115 -17.24 -10.92 0.52
C PHE A 115 -16.85 -12.06 -0.43
N LYS A 116 -17.04 -11.82 -1.73
CA LYS A 116 -16.65 -12.76 -2.78
C LYS A 116 -15.17 -12.65 -3.06
N THR A 117 -14.62 -11.43 -3.03
CA THR A 117 -13.19 -11.13 -3.12
C THR A 117 -12.67 -10.50 -1.85
N VAL A 118 -11.55 -11.03 -1.35
CA VAL A 118 -10.76 -10.40 -0.30
C VAL A 118 -9.31 -10.41 -0.76
N LEU A 119 -8.72 -9.23 -0.96
CA LEU A 119 -7.31 -9.08 -1.30
C LEU A 119 -6.65 -8.28 -0.18
N GLY A 120 -5.51 -8.74 0.31
CA GLY A 120 -4.76 -8.01 1.33
C GLY A 120 -3.25 -8.08 1.12
N PRO A 121 -2.48 -7.59 2.11
CA PRO A 121 -1.03 -7.61 2.03
C PRO A 121 -0.49 -9.02 1.76
N GLY A 122 0.41 -9.10 0.78
CA GLY A 122 0.96 -10.36 0.28
C GLY A 122 0.21 -10.96 -0.93
N THR A 123 -0.89 -10.35 -1.37
CA THR A 123 -1.60 -10.77 -2.61
C THR A 123 -0.87 -10.29 -3.86
N ASP A 124 -0.68 -8.98 -3.97
CA ASP A 124 0.04 -8.28 -5.03
C ASP A 124 0.50 -6.91 -4.53
N ALA A 125 1.11 -6.11 -5.42
CA ALA A 125 1.66 -4.80 -5.09
C ALA A 125 0.58 -3.75 -4.77
N ASP A 126 -0.58 -3.81 -5.44
CA ASP A 126 -1.65 -2.83 -5.24
C ASP A 126 -2.28 -3.00 -3.86
N HIS A 127 -2.39 -4.24 -3.38
CA HIS A 127 -2.99 -4.58 -2.08
C HIS A 127 -1.99 -4.65 -0.91
N ALA A 128 -0.79 -4.08 -1.06
CA ALA A 128 0.26 -4.18 -0.05
C ALA A 128 -0.07 -3.46 1.27
N THR A 129 -0.96 -2.45 1.22
CA THR A 129 -1.19 -1.50 2.32
C THR A 129 -2.67 -1.35 2.70
N HIS A 130 -3.54 -2.20 2.16
CA HIS A 130 -4.96 -2.19 2.48
C HIS A 130 -5.60 -3.55 2.21
N PHE A 131 -6.76 -3.78 2.82
CA PHE A 131 -7.67 -4.84 2.41
C PHE A 131 -8.65 -4.31 1.38
N HIS A 132 -8.81 -5.02 0.28
CA HIS A 132 -9.88 -4.82 -0.68
C HIS A 132 -10.95 -5.88 -0.48
N PHE A 133 -12.15 -5.44 -0.09
CA PHE A 133 -13.31 -6.30 0.13
C PHE A 133 -14.35 -6.06 -0.95
N ASP A 134 -14.68 -7.09 -1.73
CA ASP A 134 -15.65 -6.98 -2.83
C ASP A 134 -16.76 -8.03 -2.73
N MET A 135 -18.02 -7.60 -2.86
CA MET A 135 -19.20 -8.47 -2.86
C MET A 135 -19.63 -8.93 -4.25
N ALA A 136 -19.03 -8.41 -5.32
CA ALA A 136 -19.45 -8.67 -6.68
C ALA A 136 -19.41 -10.16 -7.04
N ALA A 137 -20.43 -10.58 -7.79
CA ALA A 137 -20.59 -11.96 -8.18
C ALA A 137 -19.44 -12.39 -9.09
N ARG A 138 -18.74 -13.45 -8.68
CA ARG A 138 -17.72 -14.11 -9.48
C ARG A 138 -18.35 -15.15 -10.38
N ARG A 139 -17.62 -15.53 -11.44
CA ARG A 139 -17.99 -16.66 -12.29
C ARG A 139 -18.20 -17.91 -11.42
N ASN A 140 -19.31 -18.61 -11.66
CA ASN A 140 -19.70 -19.84 -10.97
C ASN A 140 -19.88 -19.71 -9.45
N GLY A 141 -20.07 -18.50 -8.92
CA GLY A 141 -20.28 -18.27 -7.49
C GLY A 141 -19.04 -18.47 -6.61
N ALA A 142 -17.85 -18.56 -7.23
CA ALA A 142 -16.59 -18.79 -6.53
C ALA A 142 -16.21 -17.63 -5.59
N THR A 143 -15.39 -17.92 -4.57
CA THR A 143 -14.71 -16.92 -3.74
C THR A 143 -13.21 -16.95 -4.04
N TYR A 144 -12.51 -15.84 -3.78
CA TYR A 144 -11.04 -15.76 -3.83
C TYR A 144 -10.60 -14.79 -2.76
N CYS A 145 -9.86 -15.34 -1.83
CA CYS A 145 -9.34 -14.65 -0.68
C CYS A 145 -7.84 -14.89 -0.63
N LYS A 146 -7.07 -13.81 -0.64
CA LYS A 146 -5.62 -13.86 -0.58
C LYS A 146 -5.07 -12.76 0.31
#